data_AF-I4HP26-F1
#
_entry.id   AF-I4HP26-F1
#
_cell.length_a   1.000
_cell.length_b   1.000
_cell.length_c   1.000
_cell.angle_alpha   90.00
_cell.angle_beta   90.00
_cell.angle_gamma   90.00
#
_symmetry.space_group_name_H-M   'P 1'
#
loop_
_entity.id
_entity.type
_entity.pdbx_description
1 polymer ?
#
loop_
_entity_poly.entity_id
_entity_poly.type
_entity_poly.pdbx_seq_one_letter_code
_entity_poly.pdbx_strand_id
1 'polypeptide(L)'
;MAKKPKNVARKHRHWQRWLKLTPILVFGFIIFNLAINLAIRLPINQQKPVDAILVLGGSIRREIYVANLAQQYPDIPILISQGSKDPCILLLFERAKAPKTNVWLEKCADSTFGNFFFAVPILKQWGSSRLCVIIFAYGIVKCLLGKTFRTILRKKLSV
;
A
#
# COMPACT_ATOMS: atom_id res chain seq x y z
N MET A 1 -65.63 20.50 -39.98
CA MET A 1 -64.94 20.80 -38.69
C MET A 1 -64.15 19.57 -38.25
N ALA A 2 -62.82 19.57 -38.37
CA ALA A 2 -61.99 18.41 -38.00
C ALA A 2 -61.49 18.53 -36.55
N LYS A 3 -61.90 17.61 -35.67
CA LYS A 3 -61.42 17.50 -34.28
C LYS A 3 -59.98 16.94 -34.28
N LYS A 4 -59.01 17.76 -33.89
CA LYS A 4 -57.60 17.34 -33.71
C LYS A 4 -57.49 16.35 -32.52
N PRO A 5 -56.79 15.22 -32.64
CA PRO A 5 -56.79 14.17 -31.62
C PRO A 5 -55.97 14.57 -30.38
N LYS A 6 -56.66 14.82 -29.26
CA LYS A 6 -56.09 15.19 -27.94
C LYS A 6 -55.07 14.16 -27.40
N ASN A 7 -55.10 12.92 -27.89
CA ASN A 7 -54.26 11.82 -27.41
C ASN A 7 -52.78 11.93 -27.83
N VAL A 8 -52.47 12.58 -28.97
CA VAL A 8 -51.09 12.73 -29.45
C VAL A 8 -50.31 13.72 -28.57
N ALA A 9 -50.95 14.82 -28.16
CA ALA A 9 -50.35 15.85 -27.31
C ALA A 9 -50.03 15.33 -25.89
N ARG A 10 -50.87 14.45 -25.33
CA ARG A 10 -50.66 13.86 -24.00
C ARG A 10 -49.50 12.84 -23.98
N LYS A 11 -49.35 12.05 -25.05
CA LYS A 11 -48.25 11.08 -25.20
C LYS A 11 -46.90 11.79 -25.30
N HIS A 12 -46.82 12.88 -26.07
CA HIS A 12 -45.61 13.68 -26.22
C HIS A 12 -45.17 14.35 -24.91
N ARG A 13 -46.11 14.87 -24.12
CA ARG A 13 -45.80 15.51 -22.82
C ARG A 13 -45.27 14.52 -21.77
N HIS A 14 -45.79 13.29 -21.73
CA HIS A 14 -45.22 12.25 -20.86
C HIS A 14 -43.84 11.83 -21.35
N TRP A 15 -43.66 11.60 -22.66
CA TRP A 15 -42.38 11.20 -23.23
C TRP A 15 -41.27 12.24 -22.98
N GLN A 16 -41.59 13.53 -23.11
CA GLN A 16 -40.70 14.64 -22.76
C GLN A 16 -40.35 14.72 -21.27
N ARG A 17 -41.25 14.29 -20.36
CA ARG A 17 -40.97 14.24 -18.93
C ARG A 17 -40.02 13.10 -18.58
N TRP A 18 -40.25 11.92 -19.16
CA TRP A 18 -39.36 10.77 -18.98
C TRP A 18 -37.95 11.02 -19.56
N LEU A 19 -37.85 11.69 -20.72
CA LEU A 19 -36.57 12.12 -21.31
C LEU A 19 -35.77 13.12 -20.45
N LYS A 20 -36.45 13.91 -19.61
CA LYS A 20 -35.79 14.85 -18.70
C LYS A 20 -35.42 14.22 -17.35
N LEU A 21 -36.14 13.18 -16.92
CA LEU A 21 -35.88 12.47 -15.67
C LEU A 21 -34.78 11.42 -15.79
N THR A 22 -34.63 10.81 -16.98
CA THR A 22 -33.56 9.83 -17.25
C THR A 22 -32.15 10.37 -17.03
N PRO A 23 -31.73 11.57 -17.52
CA PRO A 23 -30.38 12.07 -17.27
C PRO A 23 -30.13 12.36 -15.78
N ILE A 24 -31.15 12.82 -15.03
CA ILE A 24 -31.05 13.10 -13.60
C ILE A 24 -30.79 11.82 -12.81
N LEU A 25 -31.52 10.74 -13.12
CA LEU A 25 -31.31 9.43 -12.51
C LEU A 25 -29.94 8.84 -12.84
N VAL A 26 -29.48 8.97 -14.08
CA VAL A 26 -28.15 8.50 -14.50
C VAL A 26 -27.05 9.28 -13.77
N PHE A 27 -27.17 10.61 -13.70
CA PHE A 27 -26.20 11.44 -12.98
C PHE A 27 -26.18 11.13 -11.48
N GLY A 28 -27.35 10.94 -10.87
CA GLY A 28 -27.47 10.50 -9.48
C GLY A 28 -26.82 9.15 -9.23
N PHE A 29 -27.00 8.19 -10.14
CA PHE A 29 -26.36 6.88 -10.05
C PHE A 29 -24.83 6.96 -10.17
N ILE A 30 -24.31 7.80 -11.07
CA ILE A 30 -22.86 8.03 -11.21
C ILE A 30 -22.28 8.66 -9.94
N ILE A 31 -22.90 9.72 -9.42
CA ILE A 31 -22.49 10.39 -8.18
C ILE A 31 -22.52 9.40 -7.00
N PHE A 32 -23.56 8.58 -6.90
CA PHE A 32 -23.69 7.58 -5.85
C PHE A 32 -22.59 6.50 -5.91
N ASN A 33 -22.32 5.97 -7.10
CA ASN A 33 -21.21 5.03 -7.29
C ASN A 33 -19.85 5.66 -6.98
N LEU A 34 -19.66 6.93 -7.36
CA LEU A 34 -18.45 7.66 -7.04
C LEU A 34 -18.29 7.85 -5.52
N ALA A 35 -19.35 8.26 -4.83
CA ALA A 35 -19.37 8.43 -3.39
C ALA A 35 -19.08 7.12 -2.64
N ILE A 36 -19.64 5.99 -3.07
CA ILE A 36 -19.35 4.67 -2.50
C ILE A 36 -17.87 4.29 -2.70
N ASN A 37 -17.33 4.50 -3.90
CA ASN A 37 -15.91 4.21 -4.16
C ASN A 37 -14.99 5.11 -3.30
N LEU A 38 -15.36 6.38 -3.12
CA LEU A 38 -14.57 7.33 -2.33
C LEU A 38 -14.66 7.07 -0.83
N ALA A 39 -15.85 6.76 -0.31
CA ALA A 39 -16.07 6.57 1.11
C ALA A 39 -15.65 5.18 1.61
N ILE A 40 -15.76 4.13 0.78
CA ILE A 40 -15.55 2.75 1.22
C ILE A 40 -14.21 2.20 0.72
N ARG A 41 -13.92 2.29 -0.59
CA ARG A 41 -12.73 1.62 -1.14
C ARG A 41 -11.42 2.33 -0.79
N LEU A 42 -11.43 3.64 -0.69
CA LEU A 42 -10.25 4.44 -0.32
C LEU A 42 -9.72 4.09 1.08
N PRO A 43 -10.51 4.15 2.17
CA PRO A 43 -10.01 3.82 3.50
C PRO A 43 -9.60 2.35 3.64
N ILE A 44 -10.37 1.42 3.07
CA ILE A 44 -10.03 -0.02 3.11
C ILE A 44 -8.70 -0.30 2.39
N ASN A 45 -8.44 0.39 1.27
CA ASN A 45 -7.19 0.20 0.54
C ASN A 45 -6.00 0.86 1.23
N GLN A 46 -6.22 1.89 2.05
CA GLN A 46 -5.19 2.51 2.88
C GLN A 46 -4.85 1.69 4.13
N GLN A 47 -5.82 0.99 4.71
CA GLN A 47 -5.66 0.27 5.98
C GLN A 47 -5.26 -1.20 5.85
N LYS A 48 -5.08 -1.77 4.65
CA LYS A 48 -4.61 -3.17 4.60
C LYS A 48 -3.24 -3.29 5.28
N PRO A 49 -3.06 -4.30 6.13
CA PRO A 49 -1.86 -4.47 6.92
C PRO A 49 -0.61 -4.56 6.03
N VAL A 50 0.50 -4.15 6.62
CA VAL A 50 1.83 -4.27 6.01
C VAL A 50 2.28 -5.71 6.20
N ASP A 51 2.66 -6.38 5.13
CA ASP A 51 3.01 -7.81 5.18
C ASP A 51 4.49 -8.03 5.57
N ALA A 52 5.34 -7.02 5.39
CA ALA A 52 6.75 -7.03 5.82
C ALA A 52 7.37 -5.62 5.81
N ILE A 53 8.40 -5.43 6.64
CA ILE A 53 9.19 -4.21 6.72
C ILE A 53 10.63 -4.50 6.25
N LEU A 54 11.11 -3.74 5.27
CA LEU A 54 12.51 -3.75 4.83
C LEU A 54 13.24 -2.54 5.39
N VAL A 55 14.34 -2.80 6.08
CA VAL A 55 15.22 -1.78 6.65
C VAL A 55 16.54 -1.82 5.90
N LEU A 56 16.88 -0.72 5.26
CA LEU A 56 18.21 -0.55 4.70
C LEU A 56 19.16 -0.20 5.83
N GLY A 57 20.23 -0.96 5.96
CA GLY A 57 21.28 -0.78 6.97
C GLY A 57 22.19 0.40 6.67
N GLY A 58 23.23 0.55 7.50
CA GLY A 58 24.19 1.66 7.44
C GLY A 58 23.85 2.88 8.31
N SER A 59 22.87 2.78 9.22
CA SER A 59 22.68 3.79 10.27
C SER A 59 22.04 3.17 11.51
N ILE A 60 22.75 3.26 12.64
CA ILE A 60 22.28 2.77 13.94
C ILE A 60 20.93 3.37 14.36
N ARG A 61 20.63 4.62 13.93
CA ARG A 61 19.35 5.27 14.25
C ARG A 61 18.16 4.57 13.60
N ARG A 62 18.33 4.02 12.38
CA ARG A 62 17.28 3.23 11.71
C ARG A 62 17.04 1.92 12.44
N GLU A 63 18.11 1.28 12.91
CA GLU A 63 18.03 0.03 13.66
C GLU A 63 17.34 0.23 15.02
N ILE A 64 17.66 1.32 15.74
CA ILE A 64 16.96 1.69 16.99
C ILE A 64 15.47 1.97 16.74
N TYR A 65 15.15 2.73 15.69
CA TYR A 65 13.76 3.03 15.33
C TYR A 65 12.96 1.76 15.06
N VAL A 66 13.54 0.84 14.28
CA VAL A 66 12.91 -0.43 13.92
C VAL A 66 12.78 -1.35 15.14
N ALA A 67 13.76 -1.38 16.03
CA ALA A 67 13.67 -2.14 17.27
C ALA A 67 12.46 -1.69 18.12
N ASN A 68 12.25 -0.38 18.24
CA ASN A 68 11.06 0.16 18.92
C ASN A 68 9.76 -0.13 18.15
N LEU A 69 9.80 -0.13 16.81
CA LEU A 69 8.64 -0.45 15.98
C LEU A 69 8.24 -1.92 16.11
N ALA A 70 9.21 -2.82 16.21
CA ALA A 70 9.00 -4.26 16.40
C ALA A 70 8.32 -4.60 17.73
N GLN A 71 8.48 -3.75 18.75
CA GLN A 71 7.73 -3.88 20.00
C GLN A 71 6.24 -3.60 19.79
N GLN A 72 5.91 -2.60 18.97
CA GLN A 72 4.52 -2.19 18.70
C GLN A 72 3.82 -3.15 17.73
N TYR A 73 4.58 -3.73 16.80
CA TYR A 73 4.08 -4.63 15.76
C TYR A 73 4.87 -5.94 15.74
N PRO A 74 4.72 -6.80 16.77
CA PRO A 74 5.53 -8.01 16.91
C PRO A 74 5.30 -9.04 15.80
N ASP A 75 4.12 -9.04 15.17
CA ASP A 75 3.71 -10.02 14.16
C ASP A 75 4.22 -9.69 12.75
N ILE A 76 4.72 -8.47 12.52
CA ILE A 76 5.18 -8.05 11.19
C ILE A 76 6.64 -8.47 11.01
N PRO A 77 6.98 -9.28 9.99
CA PRO A 77 8.35 -9.67 9.74
C PRO A 77 9.19 -8.47 9.27
N ILE A 78 10.37 -8.35 9.85
CA ILE A 78 11.33 -7.28 9.60
C ILE A 78 12.58 -7.88 8.98
N LEU A 79 12.96 -7.39 7.80
CA LEU A 79 14.20 -7.73 7.13
C LEU A 79 15.16 -6.55 7.21
N ILE A 80 16.34 -6.73 7.80
CA ILE A 80 17.39 -5.72 7.90
C ILE A 80 18.52 -6.12 6.96
N SER A 81 18.75 -5.31 5.94
CA SER A 81 19.81 -5.54 4.96
C SER A 81 21.05 -4.73 5.33
N GLN A 82 22.19 -5.39 5.49
CA GLN A 82 23.48 -4.79 5.85
C GLN A 82 23.46 -3.96 7.15
N GLY A 83 22.73 -4.45 8.16
CA GLY A 83 22.67 -3.84 9.49
C GLY A 83 23.96 -4.00 10.30
N SER A 84 23.96 -3.51 11.54
CA SER A 84 25.04 -3.73 12.50
C SER A 84 25.33 -5.23 12.69
N LYS A 85 26.61 -5.57 12.86
CA LYS A 85 27.04 -6.95 13.11
C LYS A 85 26.49 -7.47 14.44
N ASP A 86 26.28 -8.79 14.51
CA ASP A 86 25.99 -9.44 15.79
C ASP A 86 27.17 -9.27 16.76
N PRO A 87 26.93 -9.06 18.07
CA PRO A 87 25.62 -9.06 18.74
C PRO A 87 24.93 -7.67 18.78
N CYS A 88 25.54 -6.62 18.22
CA CYS A 88 25.08 -5.24 18.37
C CYS A 88 23.61 -5.05 17.97
N ILE A 89 23.21 -5.57 16.82
CA ILE A 89 21.82 -5.46 16.35
C ILE A 89 20.85 -6.20 17.28
N LEU A 90 21.19 -7.40 17.75
CA LEU A 90 20.34 -8.19 18.64
C LEU A 90 20.12 -7.50 19.99
N LEU A 91 21.15 -6.83 20.50
CA LEU A 91 21.08 -6.06 21.75
C LEU A 91 20.13 -4.86 21.63
N LEU A 92 19.97 -4.27 20.44
CA LEU A 92 18.99 -3.18 20.24
C LEU A 92 17.55 -3.67 20.40
N PHE A 93 17.22 -4.81 19.81
CA PHE A 93 15.89 -5.42 19.94
C PHE A 93 15.62 -5.85 21.39
N GLU A 94 16.64 -6.37 22.07
CA GLU A 94 16.53 -6.74 23.47
C GLU A 94 16.30 -5.53 24.38
N ARG A 95 17.06 -4.45 24.16
CA ARG A 95 16.87 -3.17 24.87
C ARG A 95 15.48 -2.56 24.62
N ALA A 96 14.96 -2.70 23.41
CA ALA A 96 13.61 -2.27 23.04
C ALA A 96 12.50 -3.23 23.56
N LYS A 97 12.87 -4.35 24.22
CA LYS A 97 11.94 -5.41 24.64
C LYS A 97 11.09 -5.94 23.47
N ALA A 98 11.69 -6.01 22.28
CA ALA A 98 11.04 -6.48 21.07
C ALA A 98 11.40 -7.95 20.78
N PRO A 99 10.45 -8.73 20.22
CA PRO A 99 10.72 -10.11 19.85
C PRO A 99 11.73 -10.19 18.69
N LYS A 100 12.74 -11.06 18.85
CA LYS A 100 13.78 -11.31 17.85
C LYS A 100 13.35 -12.35 16.79
N THR A 101 12.25 -13.07 17.02
CA THR A 101 11.78 -14.19 16.19
C THR A 101 11.37 -13.78 14.78
N ASN A 102 10.86 -12.56 14.62
CA ASN A 102 10.40 -12.03 13.33
C ASN A 102 11.41 -11.05 12.71
N VAL A 103 12.66 -11.07 13.18
CA VAL A 103 13.74 -10.18 12.71
C VAL A 103 14.78 -11.00 11.95
N TRP A 104 14.95 -10.67 10.67
CA TRP A 104 15.87 -11.34 9.77
C TRP A 104 16.99 -10.40 9.35
N LEU A 105 18.22 -10.91 9.37
CA LEU A 105 19.41 -10.15 9.00
C LEU A 105 19.96 -10.66 7.67
N GLU A 106 19.92 -9.81 6.66
CA GLU A 106 20.61 -10.01 5.39
C GLU A 106 21.96 -9.29 5.45
N LYS A 107 23.07 -9.99 5.20
CA LYS A 107 24.45 -9.49 5.44
C LYS A 107 25.34 -9.54 4.20
N CYS A 108 24.82 -9.98 3.07
CA CYS A 108 25.55 -10.22 1.82
C CYS A 108 25.68 -8.95 0.97
N ALA A 109 24.79 -7.97 1.16
CA ALA A 109 24.90 -6.70 0.45
C ALA A 109 26.18 -5.94 0.80
N ASP A 110 26.83 -5.39 -0.21
CA ASP A 110 28.01 -4.51 -0.14
C ASP A 110 27.71 -3.09 -0.67
N SER A 111 26.53 -2.90 -1.25
CA SER A 111 26.13 -1.72 -1.99
C SER A 111 24.63 -1.45 -1.82
N THR A 112 24.21 -0.22 -2.08
CA THR A 112 22.79 0.15 -2.06
C THR A 112 21.95 -0.71 -3.01
N PHE A 113 22.52 -1.11 -4.15
CA PHE A 113 21.87 -2.04 -5.07
C PHE A 113 21.82 -3.45 -4.49
N GLY A 114 22.94 -3.93 -3.93
CA GLY A 114 23.01 -5.21 -3.22
C GLY A 114 21.93 -5.35 -2.16
N ASN A 115 21.63 -4.27 -1.41
CA ASN A 115 20.59 -4.30 -0.39
C ASN A 115 19.22 -4.71 -0.95
N PHE A 116 18.84 -4.19 -2.12
CA PHE A 116 17.60 -4.60 -2.78
C PHE A 116 17.73 -5.96 -3.46
N PHE A 117 18.87 -6.24 -4.09
CA PHE A 117 19.12 -7.47 -4.81
C PHE A 117 18.97 -8.71 -3.91
N PHE A 118 19.51 -8.66 -2.70
CA PHE A 118 19.39 -9.76 -1.72
C PHE A 118 18.08 -9.72 -0.93
N ALA A 119 17.51 -8.54 -0.65
CA ALA A 119 16.26 -8.45 0.10
C ALA A 119 15.04 -8.91 -0.70
N VAL A 120 14.96 -8.59 -2.00
CA VAL A 120 13.78 -8.87 -2.83
C VAL A 120 13.41 -10.37 -2.88
N PRO A 121 14.35 -11.30 -3.15
CA PRO A 121 14.03 -12.73 -3.18
C PRO A 121 13.44 -13.23 -1.86
N ILE A 122 13.99 -12.78 -0.72
CA ILE A 122 13.52 -13.15 0.63
C ILE A 122 12.08 -12.67 0.84
N LEU A 123 11.82 -11.39 0.53
CA LEU A 123 10.49 -10.79 0.67
C LEU A 123 9.46 -11.44 -0.27
N LYS A 124 9.90 -11.93 -1.43
CA LYS A 124 9.05 -12.67 -2.37
C LYS A 124 8.70 -14.06 -1.83
N GLN A 125 9.63 -14.74 -1.16
CA GLN A 125 9.39 -16.03 -0.52
C GLN A 125 8.36 -15.92 0.61
N TRP A 126 8.35 -14.80 1.35
CA TRP A 126 7.34 -14.53 2.38
C TRP A 126 5.94 -14.23 1.82
N GLY A 127 5.78 -14.17 0.49
CA GLY A 127 4.50 -13.85 -0.13
C GLY A 127 4.04 -12.41 0.10
N SER A 128 4.94 -11.53 0.56
CA SER A 128 4.59 -10.17 0.97
C SER A 128 4.08 -9.35 -0.21
N SER A 129 2.81 -8.96 -0.15
CA SER A 129 2.09 -8.22 -1.18
C SER A 129 2.10 -6.72 -0.94
N ARG A 130 2.41 -6.26 0.27
CA ARG A 130 2.62 -4.87 0.67
C ARG A 130 3.85 -4.76 1.55
N LEU A 131 4.83 -3.97 1.11
CA LEU A 131 6.12 -3.85 1.75
C LEU A 131 6.39 -2.40 2.15
N CYS A 132 6.79 -2.15 3.39
CA CYS A 132 7.27 -0.83 3.80
C CYS A 132 8.79 -0.78 3.83
N VAL A 133 9.37 0.21 3.16
CA VAL A 133 10.82 0.41 3.12
C VAL A 133 11.21 1.57 4.04
N ILE A 134 12.15 1.32 4.94
CA ILE A 134 12.75 2.32 5.84
C ILE A 134 14.14 2.67 5.31
N ILE A 135 14.23 3.89 4.76
CA ILE A 135 15.44 4.44 4.14
C ILE A 135 16.09 5.49 5.06
N PHE A 136 15.30 6.15 5.91
CA PHE A 136 15.76 7.20 6.83
C PHE A 136 15.33 6.94 8.28
N ALA A 137 16.06 7.53 9.23
CA ALA A 137 15.81 7.39 10.67
C ALA A 137 14.52 8.08 11.16
N TYR A 138 13.89 8.92 10.34
CA TYR A 138 12.75 9.76 10.74
C TYR A 138 11.39 9.20 10.31
N GLY A 139 11.31 7.96 9.79
CA GLY A 139 10.03 7.30 9.55
C GLY A 139 10.01 6.33 8.36
N ILE A 140 8.87 5.66 8.20
CA ILE A 140 8.59 4.81 7.03
C ILE A 140 8.46 5.70 5.81
N VAL A 141 9.43 5.60 4.90
CA VAL A 141 9.52 6.51 3.74
C VAL A 141 8.47 6.14 2.69
N LYS A 142 8.19 4.84 2.52
CA LYS A 142 7.21 4.40 1.54
C LYS A 142 6.73 2.98 1.81
N CYS A 143 5.42 2.82 1.98
CA CYS A 143 4.76 1.52 1.85
C CYS A 143 4.40 1.29 0.38
N LEU A 144 5.15 0.40 -0.26
CA LEU A 144 4.97 0.00 -1.63
C LEU A 144 4.02 -1.19 -1.68
N LEU A 145 2.92 -1.04 -2.42
CA LEU A 145 2.16 -2.19 -2.86
C LEU A 145 3.01 -3.05 -3.79
N GLY A 146 2.86 -4.36 -3.71
CA GLY A 146 3.68 -5.36 -4.39
C GLY A 146 3.66 -5.22 -5.92
N LYS A 147 2.59 -4.67 -6.49
CA LYS A 147 2.54 -4.29 -7.92
C LYS A 147 3.51 -3.13 -8.21
N THR A 148 3.47 -2.07 -7.40
CA THR A 148 4.35 -0.90 -7.50
C THR A 148 5.80 -1.27 -7.23
N PHE A 149 6.06 -2.11 -6.22
CA PHE A 149 7.40 -2.63 -5.93
C PHE A 149 7.96 -3.40 -7.12
N ARG A 150 7.19 -4.34 -7.69
CA ARG A 150 7.60 -5.13 -8.85
C ARG A 150 7.90 -4.24 -10.07
N THR A 151 7.11 -3.19 -10.28
CA THR A 151 7.33 -2.23 -11.38
C THR A 151 8.57 -1.36 -11.14
N ILE A 152 8.76 -0.83 -9.93
CA ILE A 152 9.96 -0.04 -9.58
C ILE A 152 11.21 -0.91 -9.74
N LEU A 153 11.16 -2.16 -9.28
CA LEU A 153 12.28 -3.07 -9.36
C LEU A 153 12.61 -3.44 -10.81
N ARG A 154 11.60 -3.77 -11.63
CA ARG A 154 11.81 -3.99 -13.08
C ARG A 154 12.42 -2.79 -13.78
N LYS A 155 11.99 -1.58 -13.42
CA LYS A 155 12.49 -0.35 -14.06
C LYS A 155 13.92 0.01 -13.62
N LYS A 156 14.34 -0.40 -12.42
CA LYS A 156 15.70 -0.17 -11.88
C LYS A 156 16.69 -1.32 -12.12
N LEU A 157 16.21 -2.55 -12.36
CA LEU A 157 17.05 -3.72 -12.70
C LEU A 157 17.30 -3.88 -14.21
N SER A 158 16.72 -3.04 -15.06
CA SER A 158 16.94 -3.02 -16.51
C SER A 158 18.01 -2.00 -16.95
N VAL A 159 18.94 -1.63 -16.06
CA VAL A 159 20.14 -0.86 -16.40
C VAL A 159 21.34 -1.79 -16.27
#